data_AF-A0A951F2Y1-F1
#
_entry.id   AF-A0A951F2Y1-F1
#
_cell.length_a   1.000
_cell.length_b   1.000
_cell.length_c   1.000
_cell.angle_alpha   90.00
_cell.angle_beta   90.00
_cell.angle_gamma   90.00
#
_symmetry.space_group_name_H-M   'P 1'
#
loop_
_entity.id
_entity.type
_entity.pdbx_description
1 polymer ?
#
loop_
_entity_poly.entity_id
_entity_poly.type
_entity_poly.pdbx_seq_one_letter_code
_entity_poly.pdbx_strand_id
1 'polypeptide(L)' 'MHPWRLKIEINGEWEECDFPTQNDALSAFVALAEDYKGGLKRAVLFARAAAFARILPAELPFPDRRSLN' A
#
# COMPACT_ATOMS: atom_id res chain seq x y z
N MET A 1 -8.98 -9.22 -8.87
CA MET A 1 -9.23 -8.56 -7.57
C MET A 1 -7.90 -8.07 -7.03
N HIS A 2 -7.77 -6.78 -6.72
CA HIS A 2 -6.55 -6.26 -6.08
C HIS A 2 -6.68 -6.49 -4.58
N PRO A 3 -5.77 -7.27 -3.95
CA PRO A 3 -5.87 -7.53 -2.52
C PRO A 3 -5.66 -6.22 -1.75
N TRP A 4 -6.52 -5.99 -0.77
CA TRP A 4 -6.34 -4.97 0.24
C TRP A 4 -5.34 -5.46 1.26
N ARG A 5 -4.45 -4.60 1.72
CA ARG A 5 -3.46 -4.97 2.74
C ARG A 5 -3.63 -4.11 3.97
N LEU A 6 -3.80 -4.80 5.09
CA LEU A 6 -3.85 -4.21 6.42
C LEU A 6 -2.50 -4.49 7.11
N LYS A 7 -1.83 -3.42 7.53
CA LYS A 7 -0.58 -3.48 8.26
C LYS A 7 -0.78 -2.89 9.66
N ILE A 8 -0.53 -3.66 10.70
CA ILE A 8 -0.81 -3.28 12.09
C ILE A 8 0.44 -3.46 12.95
N GLU A 9 0.66 -2.53 13.87
CA GLU A 9 1.68 -2.64 14.91
C GLU A 9 1.04 -3.17 16.21
N ILE A 10 1.39 -4.40 16.59
CA ILE A 10 0.95 -5.07 17.81
C ILE A 10 2.19 -5.30 18.68
N ASN A 11 2.20 -4.78 19.91
CA ASN A 11 3.31 -4.94 20.86
C ASN A 11 4.70 -4.50 20.35
N GLY A 12 4.75 -3.63 19.32
CA GLY A 12 5.99 -3.15 18.71
C GLY A 12 6.50 -3.99 17.53
N GLU A 13 5.76 -5.03 17.14
CA GLU A 13 6.00 -5.82 15.94
C GLU A 13 4.96 -5.47 14.86
N TRP A 14 5.39 -5.50 13.60
CA TRP A 14 4.52 -5.23 12.46
C TRP A 14 4.00 -6.53 11.88
N GLU A 15 2.68 -6.64 11.78
CA GLU A 15 1.98 -7.73 11.11
C GLU A 15 1.29 -7.22 9.84
N GLU A 16 1.27 -8.05 8.79
CA GLU A 16 0.68 -7.72 7.49
C GLU A 16 -0.28 -8.83 7.04
N CYS A 17 -1.52 -8.45 6.75
CA CYS A 17 -2.57 -9.37 6.29
C CYS A 17 -3.20 -8.87 4.98
N ASP A 18 -3.42 -9.80 4.05
CA ASP A 18 -4.10 -9.54 2.78
C ASP A 18 -5.57 -9.94 2.84
N PHE A 19 -6.44 -9.08 2.34
CA PHE A 19 -7.88 -9.23 2.32
C PHE A 19 -8.43 -9.07 0.90
N PRO A 20 -9.49 -9.82 0.55
CA PRO A 20 -10.09 -9.76 -0.79
C PRO A 20 -10.87 -8.45 -1.02
N THR A 21 -11.44 -7.86 0.04
CA THR A 21 -12.18 -6.59 -0.03
C THR A 21 -11.74 -5.61 1.06
N GLN A 22 -12.03 -4.33 0.84
CA GLN A 22 -11.80 -3.28 1.85
C GLN A 22 -12.60 -3.55 3.13
N ASN A 23 -13.83 -4.06 2.98
CA ASN A 23 -14.74 -4.27 4.09
C ASN A 23 -14.24 -5.39 5.01
N ASP A 24 -13.71 -6.46 4.43
CA ASP A 24 -13.09 -7.55 5.22
C ASP A 24 -11.89 -7.03 6.03
N ALA A 25 -11.05 -6.20 5.41
CA ALA A 25 -9.90 -5.59 6.09
C ALA A 25 -10.32 -4.66 7.24
N LEU A 26 -11.36 -3.85 7.03
CA LEU A 26 -11.90 -2.97 8.07
C LEU A 26 -12.54 -3.77 9.22
N SER A 27 -13.30 -4.82 8.90
CA SER A 27 -13.91 -5.69 9.89
C SER A 27 -12.85 -6.39 10.75
N ALA A 28 -11.77 -6.87 10.13
CA ALA A 28 -10.64 -7.45 10.85
C ALA A 28 -9.93 -6.42 11.74
N PHE A 29 -9.73 -5.18 11.26
CA PHE A 29 -9.16 -4.10 12.07
C PHE A 29 -10.00 -3.80 13.31
N VAL A 30 -11.34 -3.72 13.17
CA VAL A 30 -12.23 -3.47 14.32
C VAL A 30 -12.11 -4.60 15.35
N ALA A 31 -12.16 -5.86 14.90
CA ALA A 31 -12.02 -7.01 15.78
C ALA A 31 -10.67 -7.00 16.52
N LEU A 32 -9.57 -6.69 15.83
CA LEU A 32 -8.24 -6.57 16.43
C LEU A 32 -8.15 -5.39 17.41
N ALA A 33 -8.78 -4.26 17.11
CA ALA A 33 -8.83 -3.11 18.01
C ALA A 33 -9.62 -3.39 19.29
N GLU A 34 -10.65 -4.25 19.22
CA GLU A 34 -11.41 -4.70 20.37
C GLU A 34 -10.65 -5.72 21.24
N ASP A 35 -9.86 -6.60 20.60
CA ASP A 35 -9.05 -7.62 21.28
C ASP A 35 -7.81 -6.99 21.95
N TYR A 36 -7.11 -6.12 21.24
CA TYR A 36 -5.90 -5.44 21.71
C TYR A 36 -6.18 -4.04 22.26
N LYS A 37 -7.20 -3.90 23.13
CA LYS A 37 -7.56 -2.62 23.81
C LYS A 37 -6.36 -2.00 24.53
N GLY A 38 -5.61 -1.17 23.80
CA GLY A 38 -4.41 -0.46 24.27
C GLY A 38 -3.05 -0.97 23.74
N GLY A 39 -3.01 -2.14 23.09
CA GLY A 39 -1.78 -2.71 22.50
C GLY A 39 -1.54 -2.30 21.04
N LEU A 40 -2.60 -1.82 20.39
CA LEU A 40 -2.62 -1.43 18.98
C LEU A 40 -2.18 0.04 18.86
N LYS A 41 -0.93 0.26 18.41
CA LYS A 41 -0.35 1.60 18.34
C LYS A 41 -0.62 2.30 17.02
N ARG A 42 -0.49 1.57 15.91
CA ARG A 42 -0.56 2.09 14.54
C ARG A 42 -1.19 1.05 13.62
N ALA A 43 -2.00 1.53 12.68
CA ALA A 43 -2.56 0.71 11.63
C ALA A 43 -2.56 1.49 10.30
N VAL A 44 -2.25 0.79 9.21
CA VAL A 44 -2.24 1.33 7.86
C VAL A 44 -3.00 0.36 6.95
N LEU A 45 -4.03 0.86 6.29
CA LEU A 45 -4.79 0.11 5.29
C LEU A 45 -4.50 0.71 3.93
N PHE A 46 -4.08 -0.12 2.97
CA PHE A 46 -3.84 0.32 1.60
C PHE A 46 -4.27 -0.76 0.60
N ALA A 47 -4.80 -0.32 -0.55
CA ALA A 47 -5.03 -1.22 -1.66
C ALA A 47 -3.68 -1.50 -2.33
N ARG A 48 -3.36 -2.78 -2.58
CA ARG A 48 -2.23 -3.12 -3.44
C ARG A 48 -2.62 -2.75 -4.87
N ALA A 49 -2.38 -1.50 -5.27
CA ALA A 49 -2.56 -1.07 -6.64
C ALA A 49 -1.81 -2.06 -7.53
N ALA A 50 -2.52 -2.75 -8.44
CA ALA A 50 -1.79 -3.43 -9.50
C ALA A 50 -1.10 -2.35 -10.30
N ALA A 51 0.21 -2.27 -10.07
CA ALA A 51 1.16 -1.50 -10.81
C ALA A 51 0.84 0.00 -10.92
N PHE A 52 1.78 0.76 -10.39
CA PHE A 52 2.26 2.03 -10.89
C PHE A 52 2.67 1.98 -12.40
N ALA A 53 1.90 1.32 -13.27
CA ALA A 53 2.19 1.13 -14.70
C ALA A 53 1.84 2.36 -15.57
N ARG A 54 1.67 3.55 -14.97
CA ARG A 54 1.35 4.78 -15.72
C ARG A 54 2.22 5.99 -15.39
N ILE A 55 3.42 5.78 -14.85
CA ILE A 55 4.45 6.83 -14.84
C ILE A 55 5.78 6.23 -15.30
N LEU A 56 5.82 5.73 -16.53
CA LEU A 56 6.98 5.96 -17.38
C LEU A 56 6.61 7.18 -18.21
N PRO A 57 7.35 8.31 -18.14
CA PRO A 57 7.28 9.26 -19.24
C PRO A 57 7.74 8.49 -20.49
N ALA A 58 6.80 8.30 -21.42
CA ALA A 58 7.13 7.89 -22.76
C ALA A 58 8.20 8.87 -23.29
N GLU A 59 9.36 8.32 -23.63
CA GLU A 59 10.37 8.87 -24.53
C GLU A 59 10.40 10.41 -24.60
N LEU A 60 11.21 11.06 -23.77
CA LEU A 60 11.74 12.36 -24.16
C LEU A 60 12.75 12.10 -25.29
N PRO A 61 12.54 12.60 -26.53
CA PRO A 61 13.59 12.58 -27.52
C PRO A 61 14.72 13.45 -26.98
N PHE A 62 15.88 12.85 -26.75
CA PHE A 62 17.11 13.60 -26.54
C PHE A 62 17.27 14.57 -27.71
N PRO A 63 17.48 15.88 -27.48
CA PRO A 63 17.83 16.76 -28.58
C PRO A 63 19.17 16.30 -29.14
N ASP A 64 19.18 16.00 -30.43
CA ASP A 64 20.35 15.61 -31.20
C ASP A 64 21.46 16.64 -30.97
N ARG A 65 22.61 16.17 -30.45
CA ARG A 65 23.77 17.00 -30.10
C ARG A 65 24.65 17.30 -31.33
N ARG A 66 24.09 17.30 -32.54
CA ARG A 66 24.74 17.74 -33.79
C ARG A 66 24.13 19.03 -34.34
N SER A 67 24.25 20.10 -33.57
CA SER A 67 24.33 21.46 -34.12
C SER A 67 25.49 22.18 -33.43
N LEU A 68 26.68 21.60 -33.58
CA LEU A 68 27.95 22.30 -33.50
C LEU A 68 28.48 22.38 -34.93
N ASN A 69 28.15 23.49 -35.59
CA ASN A 69 28.93 24.09 -36.67
C ASN A 69 28.56 25.57 -36.75
#